data_AF-A0A139BP76-F1
#
_entry.id   AF-A0A139BP76-F1
#
_cell.length_a   1.000
_cell.length_b   1.000
_cell.length_c   1.000
_cell.angle_alpha   90.00
_cell.angle_beta   90.00
_cell.angle_gamma   90.00
#
_symmetry.space_group_name_H-M   'P 1'
#
loop_
_entity.id
_entity.type
_entity.pdbx_description
1 polymer ?
#
loop_
_entity_poly.entity_id
_entity_poly.type
_entity_poly.pdbx_seq_one_letter_code
_entity_poly.pdbx_strand_id
1 'polypeptide(L)'
;MFTVTPEPETGSAWLKPISDKPMMTVFITDEDGQHYKILLKVQDIPAETIIVKGANKQPGLVINQKNEPRNDDILNMVDALYNGEGDETRKKIPLWKGTRFELARTIDLRGIRGEAYLLTNLTDKPIVMDEREFYREGVEAIVIENPDLEAGQTTEIFVVNEAEQ
;
A
#
# COMPACT_ATOMS: atom_id res chain seq x y z
N MET A 1 2.61 -22.80 -3.02
CA MET A 1 2.63 -23.65 -1.81
C MET A 1 3.75 -23.14 -0.91
N PHE A 2 3.60 -23.20 0.41
CA PHE A 2 4.57 -22.73 1.40
C PHE A 2 4.73 -23.77 2.51
N THR A 3 5.86 -23.73 3.19
CA THR A 3 6.01 -24.34 4.51
C THR A 3 5.77 -23.30 5.58
N VAL A 4 4.99 -23.67 6.60
CA VAL A 4 4.79 -22.87 7.81
C VAL A 4 5.55 -23.52 8.93
N THR A 5 6.42 -22.75 9.60
CA THR A 5 7.02 -23.16 10.87
C THR A 5 6.45 -22.26 11.96
N PRO A 6 5.40 -22.71 12.68
CA PRO A 6 4.82 -21.91 13.76
C PRO A 6 5.74 -21.90 14.98
N GLU A 7 5.73 -20.78 15.70
CA GLU A 7 6.41 -20.56 16.98
C GLU A 7 5.37 -20.16 18.04
N PRO A 8 4.71 -21.14 18.68
CA PRO A 8 3.54 -20.89 19.51
C PRO A 8 3.82 -20.03 20.74
N GLU A 9 5.05 -20.09 21.27
CA GLU A 9 5.45 -19.32 22.45
C GLU A 9 5.48 -17.81 22.18
N THR A 10 5.79 -17.40 20.95
CA THR A 10 5.89 -16.00 20.54
C THR A 10 4.68 -15.53 19.71
N GLY A 11 3.78 -16.45 19.34
CA GLY A 11 2.67 -16.18 18.42
C GLY A 11 3.12 -15.88 16.98
N SER A 12 4.37 -16.21 16.64
CA SER A 12 4.96 -15.95 15.32
C SER A 12 4.88 -17.17 14.42
N ALA A 13 4.95 -16.97 13.10
CA ALA A 13 5.06 -18.06 12.15
C ALA A 13 6.00 -17.69 11.01
N TRP A 14 6.96 -18.57 10.72
CA TRP A 14 7.85 -18.41 9.58
C TRP A 14 7.20 -18.99 8.34
N LEU A 15 7.08 -18.15 7.30
CA LEU A 15 6.50 -18.51 6.02
C LEU A 15 7.63 -18.61 4.99
N LYS A 16 7.84 -19.80 4.43
CA LYS A 16 8.80 -20.00 3.33
C LYS A 16 8.07 -20.49 2.08
N PRO A 17 8.13 -19.75 0.95
CA PRO A 17 7.57 -20.21 -0.30
C PRO A 17 8.34 -21.44 -0.81
N ILE A 18 7.61 -22.48 -1.21
CA ILE A 18 8.14 -23.69 -1.85
C ILE A 18 7.62 -23.87 -3.28
N SER A 19 7.01 -22.82 -3.82
CA SER A 19 6.44 -22.79 -5.16
C SER A 19 7.03 -21.63 -5.92
N ASP A 20 7.11 -21.84 -7.23
CA ASP A 20 7.44 -20.89 -8.29
C ASP A 20 6.31 -19.89 -8.61
N LYS A 21 5.15 -19.98 -7.94
CA LYS A 21 4.05 -19.04 -8.17
C LYS A 21 4.45 -17.64 -7.68
N PRO A 22 4.27 -16.59 -8.50
CA PRO A 22 4.73 -15.23 -8.17
C PRO A 22 3.89 -14.57 -7.09
N MET A 23 2.68 -15.07 -6.83
CA MET A 23 1.77 -14.55 -5.81
C MET A 23 1.17 -15.68 -5.00
N MET A 24 0.89 -15.40 -3.72
CA MET A 24 0.22 -16.31 -2.83
C MET A 24 -0.62 -15.60 -1.79
N THR A 25 -1.72 -16.25 -1.37
CA THR A 25 -2.58 -15.73 -0.31
C THR A 25 -2.31 -16.49 0.99
N VAL A 26 -2.12 -15.75 2.07
CA VAL A 26 -2.04 -16.26 3.44
C VAL A 26 -3.30 -15.83 4.19
N PHE A 27 -3.91 -16.77 4.91
CA PHE A 27 -5.03 -16.50 5.80
C PHE A 27 -4.54 -16.63 7.24
N ILE A 28 -4.74 -15.59 8.02
CA ILE A 28 -4.36 -15.52 9.43
C ILE A 28 -5.64 -15.38 10.23
N THR A 29 -5.75 -16.14 11.32
CA THR A 29 -6.80 -15.96 12.33
C THR A 29 -6.10 -15.65 13.63
N ASP A 30 -6.45 -14.53 14.25
CA ASP A 30 -5.89 -14.16 15.55
C ASP A 30 -6.61 -14.86 16.72
N GLU A 31 -6.18 -14.54 17.94
CA GLU A 31 -6.77 -15.07 19.18
C GLU A 31 -8.22 -14.62 19.42
N ASP A 32 -8.61 -13.47 18.88
CA ASP A 32 -9.97 -12.90 18.98
C ASP A 32 -10.91 -13.44 17.89
N GLY A 33 -10.42 -14.31 17.01
CA GLY A 33 -11.16 -14.89 15.89
C GLY A 33 -11.27 -13.96 14.68
N GLN A 34 -10.49 -12.88 14.62
CA GLN A 34 -10.45 -11.97 13.49
C GLN A 34 -9.63 -12.58 12.35
N HIS A 35 -10.19 -12.51 11.14
CA HIS A 35 -9.58 -13.12 9.95
C HIS A 35 -8.92 -12.07 9.06
N TYR A 36 -7.67 -12.32 8.69
CA TYR A 36 -6.88 -11.49 7.81
C TYR A 36 -6.52 -12.28 6.55
N LYS A 37 -6.71 -11.67 5.39
CA LYS A 37 -6.32 -12.22 4.10
C LYS A 37 -5.21 -11.35 3.52
N ILE A 38 -4.01 -11.91 3.45
CA ILE A 38 -2.82 -11.20 2.97
C ILE A 38 -2.43 -11.79 1.63
N LEU A 39 -2.28 -10.94 0.60
CA LEU A 39 -1.70 -11.31 -0.68
C LEU A 39 -0.22 -10.96 -0.66
N LEU A 40 0.64 -11.95 -0.84
CA LEU A 40 2.09 -11.82 -0.85
C LEU A 40 2.62 -12.04 -2.26
N LYS A 41 3.56 -11.20 -2.70
CA LYS A 41 4.37 -11.42 -3.89
C LYS A 41 5.64 -12.17 -3.47
N VAL A 42 5.94 -13.28 -4.14
CA VAL A 42 7.17 -14.04 -3.89
C VAL A 42 8.32 -13.38 -4.63
N GLN A 43 9.34 -12.94 -3.90
CA GLN A 43 10.55 -12.32 -4.45
C GLN A 43 11.81 -12.93 -3.80
N ASP A 44 12.94 -12.87 -4.52
CA ASP A 44 14.25 -13.26 -4.01
C ASP A 44 14.89 -12.10 -3.23
N ILE A 45 14.34 -11.84 -2.05
CA ILE A 45 14.75 -10.76 -1.13
C ILE A 45 15.03 -11.34 0.27
N PRO A 46 15.77 -10.62 1.14
CA PRO A 46 15.88 -10.99 2.56
C PRO A 46 14.50 -11.17 3.20
N ALA A 47 14.41 -12.03 4.21
CA ALA A 47 13.14 -12.29 4.88
C ALA A 47 12.62 -11.03 5.58
N GLU A 48 11.37 -10.68 5.30
CA GLU A 48 10.68 -9.55 5.93
C GLU A 48 9.74 -10.01 7.04
N THR A 49 9.49 -9.13 8.01
CA THR A 49 8.56 -9.39 9.11
C THR A 49 7.26 -8.64 8.89
N ILE A 50 6.14 -9.36 8.91
CA ILE A 50 4.79 -8.79 8.83
C ILE A 50 4.15 -8.88 10.21
N ILE A 51 3.77 -7.74 10.79
CA ILE A 51 3.07 -7.68 12.08
C ILE A 51 1.59 -7.41 11.82
N VAL A 52 0.74 -8.36 12.20
CA VAL A 52 -0.73 -8.20 12.16
C VAL A 52 -1.20 -7.73 13.53
N LYS A 53 -1.90 -6.59 13.58
CA LYS A 53 -2.48 -6.06 14.82
C LYS A 53 -4.00 -6.26 14.80
N GLY A 54 -4.52 -6.82 15.89
CA GLY A 54 -5.96 -6.89 16.18
C GLY A 54 -6.60 -5.50 16.12
N ALA A 55 -7.79 -5.38 15.54
CA ALA A 55 -8.48 -4.09 15.40
C ALA A 55 -8.86 -3.43 16.74
N ASN A 56 -8.69 -4.13 17.87
CA ASN A 56 -9.24 -3.73 19.17
C ASN A 56 -8.19 -3.50 20.28
N LYS A 57 -6.90 -3.56 19.98
CA LYS A 57 -5.87 -3.17 20.96
C LYS A 57 -5.55 -1.68 20.73
N GLN A 58 -5.88 -0.84 21.72
CA GLN A 58 -5.36 0.52 21.85
C GLN A 58 -3.88 0.54 21.43
N PRO A 59 -3.38 1.59 20.77
CA PRO A 59 -2.00 1.64 20.27
C PRO A 59 -1.01 1.50 21.44
N GLY A 60 -0.68 0.26 21.76
CA GLY A 60 0.38 -0.10 22.69
C GLY A 60 1.69 0.30 22.03
N LEU A 61 2.52 0.98 22.81
CA LEU A 61 3.86 1.45 22.50
C LEU A 61 4.50 0.61 21.39
N VAL A 62 4.60 1.20 20.19
CA VAL A 62 5.39 0.66 19.10
C VAL A 62 6.80 0.54 19.65
N ILE A 63 7.23 -0.69 19.96
CA ILE A 63 8.62 -0.98 20.23
C ILE A 63 9.34 -0.58 18.94
N ASN A 64 10.17 0.47 19.03
CA ASN A 64 10.98 1.00 17.93
C ASN A 64 11.94 -0.09 17.43
N GLN A 65 11.42 -1.03 16.63
CA GLN A 65 12.23 -1.71 15.64
C GLN A 65 12.58 -0.63 14.63
N LYS A 66 13.87 -0.41 14.43
CA LYS A 66 14.36 0.52 13.42
C LYS A 66 13.80 0.02 12.09
N ASN A 67 12.96 0.83 11.44
CA ASN A 67 12.44 0.51 10.12
C ASN A 67 13.62 0.18 9.20
N GLU A 68 13.41 -0.75 8.27
CA GLU A 68 14.33 -0.90 7.15
C GLU A 68 14.48 0.46 6.44
N PRO A 69 15.70 0.87 6.04
CA PRO A 69 15.92 2.18 5.42
C PRO A 69 15.01 2.45 4.23
N ARG A 70 14.63 1.40 3.49
CA ARG A 70 13.69 1.50 2.37
C ARG A 70 12.29 1.91 2.81
N ASN A 71 11.79 1.39 3.92
CA ASN A 71 10.49 1.76 4.47
C ASN A 71 10.49 3.21 4.95
N ASP A 72 11.59 3.68 5.53
CA ASP A 72 11.73 5.09 5.89
C ASP A 72 11.72 5.99 4.64
N ASP A 73 12.37 5.58 3.55
CA ASP A 73 12.33 6.34 2.29
C ASP A 73 10.90 6.39 1.70
N ILE A 74 10.14 5.30 1.75
CA ILE A 74 8.73 5.25 1.31
C ILE A 74 7.86 6.17 2.19
N LEU A 75 7.99 6.10 3.51
CA LEU A 75 7.20 6.94 4.42
C LEU A 75 7.51 8.43 4.22
N ASN A 76 8.79 8.78 4.10
CA ASN A 76 9.20 10.15 3.80
C ASN A 76 8.65 10.64 2.44
N MET A 77 8.57 9.75 1.45
CA MET A 77 7.97 10.07 0.15
C MET A 77 6.47 10.37 0.29
N VAL A 78 5.73 9.53 1.01
CA VAL A 78 4.29 9.76 1.27
C VAL A 78 4.08 11.08 2.00
N ASP A 79 4.88 11.36 3.03
CA ASP A 79 4.80 12.63 3.78
C ASP A 79 5.08 13.84 2.87
N ALA A 80 6.08 13.76 1.99
CA ALA A 80 6.38 14.83 1.04
C ALA A 80 5.21 15.08 0.07
N LEU A 81 4.60 14.01 -0.46
CA LEU A 81 3.44 14.12 -1.35
C LEU A 81 2.22 14.73 -0.65
N TYR A 82 1.98 14.33 0.60
CA TYR A 82 0.91 14.87 1.44
C TYR A 82 1.11 16.35 1.76
N ASN A 83 2.36 16.77 1.97
CA ASN A 83 2.71 18.18 2.17
C ASN A 83 2.68 19.02 0.86
N GLY A 84 2.35 18.39 -0.26
CA GLY A 84 2.22 19.05 -1.56
C GLY A 84 3.55 19.33 -2.24
N GLU A 85 4.62 18.64 -1.86
CA GLU A 85 5.93 18.77 -2.50
C GLU A 85 5.94 18.14 -3.91
N GLY A 86 6.94 18.50 -4.71
CA GLY A 86 7.18 17.94 -6.04
C GLY A 86 6.84 18.85 -7.20
N ASP A 87 7.17 18.35 -8.39
CA ASP A 87 6.96 19.06 -9.64
C ASP A 87 5.52 18.91 -10.10
N GLU A 88 4.84 20.03 -10.32
CA GLU A 88 3.48 20.03 -10.87
C GLU A 88 3.47 19.39 -12.26
N THR A 89 2.66 18.35 -12.40
CA THR A 89 2.37 17.69 -13.67
C THR A 89 0.87 17.64 -13.79
N ARG A 90 0.25 18.10 -14.87
CA ARG A 90 -1.21 18.03 -15.07
C ARG A 90 -1.53 17.12 -16.23
N LYS A 91 -1.59 15.82 -15.98
CA LYS A 91 -1.85 14.82 -17.02
C LYS A 91 -3.11 14.03 -16.70
N LYS A 92 -4.10 14.13 -17.56
CA LYS A 92 -5.34 13.34 -17.43
C LYS A 92 -5.09 11.91 -17.86
N ILE A 93 -5.54 10.97 -17.05
CA ILE A 93 -5.38 9.54 -17.28
C ILE A 93 -6.78 8.90 -17.28
N PRO A 94 -7.19 8.24 -18.38
CA PRO A 94 -8.47 7.55 -18.42
C PRO A 94 -8.37 6.24 -17.63
N LEU A 95 -8.71 6.26 -16.34
CA LEU A 95 -8.74 5.07 -15.48
C LEU A 95 -10.12 4.41 -15.48
N TRP A 96 -11.15 5.13 -15.02
CA TRP A 96 -12.53 4.63 -14.97
C TRP A 96 -13.50 5.55 -15.71
N LYS A 97 -14.64 4.97 -16.10
CA LYS A 97 -15.74 5.75 -16.67
C LYS A 97 -16.44 6.53 -15.55
N GLY A 98 -16.70 7.81 -15.80
CA GLY A 98 -17.40 8.65 -14.82
C GLY A 98 -16.49 9.19 -13.70
N THR A 99 -15.17 9.03 -13.81
CA THR A 99 -14.21 9.72 -12.94
C THR A 99 -13.28 10.60 -13.76
N ARG A 100 -12.73 11.62 -13.11
CA ARG A 100 -11.60 12.38 -13.64
C ARG A 100 -10.39 12.04 -12.80
N PHE A 101 -9.43 11.34 -13.40
CA PHE A 101 -8.18 10.97 -12.76
C PHE A 101 -7.04 11.75 -13.42
N GLU A 102 -6.31 12.54 -12.64
CA GLU A 102 -5.27 13.45 -13.12
C GLU A 102 -4.03 13.28 -12.26
N LEU A 103 -2.89 12.98 -12.89
CA LEU A 103 -1.59 13.19 -12.25
C LEU A 103 -1.46 14.68 -11.98
N ALA A 104 -1.12 15.05 -10.74
CA ALA A 104 -1.03 16.41 -10.24
C ALA A 104 0.42 16.80 -9.88
N ARG A 105 1.17 15.88 -9.26
CA ARG A 105 2.58 16.11 -8.87
C ARG A 105 3.42 14.84 -8.98
N THR A 106 4.72 15.01 -9.19
CA THR A 106 5.70 13.92 -9.13
C THR A 106 6.92 14.32 -8.31
N ILE A 107 7.50 13.37 -7.59
CA ILE A 107 8.72 13.54 -6.80
C ILE A 107 9.65 12.37 -7.11
N ASP A 108 10.90 12.64 -7.49
CA ASP A 108 11.94 11.62 -7.61
C ASP A 108 12.97 11.80 -6.48
N LEU A 109 13.03 10.85 -5.54
CA LEU A 109 13.94 10.90 -4.39
C LEU A 109 14.55 9.51 -4.13
N ARG A 110 15.87 9.45 -3.98
CA ARG A 110 16.61 8.25 -3.51
C ARG A 110 16.27 6.96 -4.26
N GLY A 111 16.02 7.05 -5.57
CA GLY A 111 15.69 5.87 -6.39
C GLY A 111 14.25 5.38 -6.21
N ILE A 112 13.36 6.26 -5.73
CA ILE A 112 11.92 6.06 -5.62
C ILE A 112 11.23 7.22 -6.32
N ARG A 113 10.12 6.93 -7.00
CA ARG A 113 9.25 7.90 -7.65
C ARG A 113 7.90 7.97 -6.96
N GLY A 114 7.60 9.09 -6.34
CA GLY A 114 6.30 9.44 -5.81
C GLY A 114 5.42 10.14 -6.86
N GLU A 115 4.16 9.76 -6.92
CA GLU A 115 3.17 10.33 -7.83
C GLU A 115 1.91 10.70 -7.02
N ALA A 116 1.50 11.97 -7.04
CA ALA A 116 0.24 12.42 -6.46
C ALA A 116 -0.81 12.59 -7.56
N TYR A 117 -1.93 11.93 -7.39
CA TYR A 117 -3.07 11.96 -8.30
C TYR A 117 -4.28 12.59 -7.64
N LEU A 118 -5.09 13.27 -8.43
CA LEU A 118 -6.41 13.75 -8.05
C LEU A 118 -7.46 12.89 -8.74
N LEU A 119 -8.39 12.34 -7.96
CA LEU A 119 -9.55 11.62 -8.46
C LEU A 119 -10.83 12.36 -8.08
N THR A 120 -11.59 12.80 -9.08
CA THR A 120 -12.91 13.40 -8.91
C THR A 120 -14.01 12.44 -9.36
N ASN A 121 -15.01 12.21 -8.51
CA ASN A 121 -16.22 11.49 -8.88
C ASN A 121 -17.13 12.39 -9.72
N LEU A 122 -17.34 12.05 -11.00
CA LEU A 122 -18.24 12.78 -11.90
C LEU A 122 -19.61 12.11 -12.04
N THR A 123 -19.87 11.05 -11.29
CA THR A 123 -21.15 10.35 -11.28
C THR A 123 -22.09 10.93 -10.22
N ASP A 124 -23.34 10.48 -10.23
CA ASP A 124 -24.38 10.80 -9.27
C ASP A 124 -24.47 9.76 -8.12
N LYS A 125 -23.51 8.83 -8.05
CA LYS A 125 -23.46 7.74 -7.06
C LYS A 125 -22.14 7.76 -6.28
N PRO A 126 -22.14 7.27 -5.03
CA PRO A 126 -20.89 7.09 -4.30
C PRO A 126 -20.01 6.03 -4.97
N ILE A 127 -18.70 6.24 -4.93
CA ILE A 127 -17.68 5.30 -5.36
C ILE A 127 -16.89 4.87 -4.13
N VAL A 128 -16.75 3.57 -3.94
CA VAL A 128 -15.85 3.00 -2.92
C VAL A 128 -14.64 2.44 -3.66
N MET A 129 -13.46 2.97 -3.33
CA MET A 129 -12.20 2.60 -3.96
C MET A 129 -11.40 1.65 -3.09
N ASP A 130 -10.58 0.83 -3.74
CA ASP A 130 -9.62 -0.04 -3.06
C ASP A 130 -8.22 0.23 -3.61
N GLU A 131 -7.22 0.32 -2.73
CA GLU A 131 -5.82 0.58 -3.08
C GLU A 131 -5.30 -0.35 -4.19
N ARG A 132 -5.78 -1.61 -4.21
CA ARG A 132 -5.38 -2.61 -5.20
C ARG A 132 -5.76 -2.23 -6.63
N GLU A 133 -6.73 -1.34 -6.82
CA GLU A 133 -7.13 -0.89 -8.15
C GLU A 133 -6.12 0.07 -8.78
N PHE A 134 -5.22 0.65 -7.98
CA PHE A 134 -4.13 1.52 -8.42
C PHE A 134 -2.80 0.77 -8.52
N TYR A 135 -2.77 -0.53 -8.18
CA TYR A 135 -1.57 -1.33 -8.25
C TYR A 135 -1.14 -1.61 -9.70
N ARG A 136 0.15 -1.41 -9.94
CA ARG A 136 0.87 -1.82 -11.15
C ARG A 136 2.25 -2.34 -10.76
N GLU A 137 2.90 -3.04 -11.69
CA GLU A 137 4.28 -3.50 -11.47
C GLU A 137 5.19 -2.32 -11.13
N GLY A 138 6.05 -2.49 -10.12
CA GLY A 138 6.93 -1.44 -9.59
C GLY A 138 6.34 -0.60 -8.46
N VAL A 139 5.05 -0.71 -8.15
CA VAL A 139 4.44 0.01 -7.01
C VAL A 139 4.88 -0.63 -5.69
N GLU A 140 5.45 0.19 -4.80
CA GLU A 140 5.86 -0.16 -3.44
C GLU A 140 4.82 0.24 -2.39
N ALA A 141 4.11 1.36 -2.60
CA ALA A 141 3.04 1.80 -1.70
C ALA A 141 1.93 2.58 -2.43
N ILE A 142 0.72 2.51 -1.90
CA ILE A 142 -0.47 3.23 -2.36
C ILE A 142 -1.17 3.78 -1.12
N VAL A 143 -1.58 5.04 -1.15
CA VAL A 143 -2.37 5.67 -0.11
C VAL A 143 -3.55 6.40 -0.76
N ILE A 144 -4.75 6.18 -0.24
CA ILE A 144 -5.95 6.91 -0.65
C ILE A 144 -6.41 7.73 0.56
N GLU A 145 -6.48 9.06 0.43
CA GLU A 145 -6.90 9.90 1.56
C GLU A 145 -8.34 9.63 1.99
N ASN A 146 -9.24 9.46 1.01
CA ASN A 146 -10.63 9.12 1.26
C ASN A 146 -11.12 8.07 0.23
N PRO A 147 -11.24 6.78 0.62
CA PRO A 147 -11.71 5.73 -0.27
C PRO A 147 -13.21 5.79 -0.58
N ASP A 148 -14.00 6.45 0.27
CA ASP A 148 -15.44 6.63 0.10
C ASP A 148 -15.75 8.00 -0.51
N LEU A 149 -15.96 8.04 -1.83
CA LEU A 149 -16.07 9.29 -2.58
C LEU A 149 -17.50 9.54 -3.05
N GLU A 150 -18.17 10.52 -2.43
CA GLU A 150 -19.51 10.94 -2.82
C GLU A 150 -19.53 11.63 -4.20
N ALA A 151 -20.72 11.79 -4.77
CA ALA A 151 -20.91 12.47 -6.04
C ALA A 151 -20.31 13.89 -6.04
N GLY A 152 -19.43 14.18 -7.00
CA GLY A 152 -18.75 15.48 -7.14
C GLY A 152 -17.55 15.69 -6.23
N GLN A 153 -17.25 14.79 -5.29
CA GLN A 153 -16.09 14.91 -4.41
C GLN A 153 -14.79 14.59 -5.14
N THR A 154 -13.68 15.08 -4.57
CA THR A 154 -12.32 14.81 -5.02
C THR A 154 -11.47 14.31 -3.85
N THR A 155 -10.57 13.36 -4.11
CA THR A 155 -9.58 12.86 -3.15
C THR A 155 -8.20 12.83 -3.79
N GLU A 156 -7.14 12.95 -2.97
CA GLU A 156 -5.77 12.68 -3.38
C GLU A 156 -5.40 11.21 -3.19
N ILE A 157 -4.61 10.69 -4.14
CA ILE A 157 -4.08 9.34 -4.13
C ILE A 157 -2.58 9.44 -4.34
N PHE A 158 -1.81 8.83 -3.45
CA PHE A 158 -0.35 8.79 -3.53
C PHE A 158 0.10 7.40 -3.96
N VAL A 159 0.94 7.35 -4.98
CA VAL A 159 1.55 6.10 -5.46
C VAL A 159 3.05 6.25 -5.40
N VAL A 160 3.71 5.33 -4.70
CA VAL A 160 5.16 5.26 -4.57
C VAL A 160 5.64 4.08 -5.39
N ASN A 161 6.53 4.34 -6.34
CA ASN A 161 7.08 3.34 -7.26
C ASN A 161 8.59 3.23 -7.09
N GLU A 162 9.15 2.06 -7.38
CA GLU A 162 10.57 1.94 -7.74
C GLU A 162 10.87 2.91 -8.89
N ALA A 163 11.98 3.64 -8.82
CA ALA A 163 12.39 4.48 -9.94
C ALA A 163 12.63 3.59 -11.17
N GLU A 164 12.02 3.93 -12.31
CA GLU A 164 12.33 3.30 -13.60
C GLU A 164 13.84 3.39 -13.84
N GLN A 165 14.49 2.23 -14.04
CA GLN A 165 15.89 2.15 -14.50
C GLN A 165 15.97 2.41 -16.01
#